data_AF-A0A946VS60-F1
#
_entry.id   AF-A0A946VS60-F1
#
_cell.length_a   1.000
_cell.length_b   1.000
_cell.length_c   1.000
_cell.angle_alpha   90.00
_cell.angle_beta   90.00
_cell.angle_gamma   90.00
#
_symmetry.space_group_name_H-M   'P 1'
#
loop_
_entity.id
_entity.type
_entity.pdbx_description
1 polymer ?
#
loop_
_entity_poly.entity_id
_entity_poly.type
_entity_poly.pdbx_seq_one_letter_code
_entity_poly.pdbx_strand_id
1 'polypeptide(L)'
;LETGCQHILVTGAHAATPDVVNKFFSPHQGLSLFTWPRLEHSYHGSGCTLASSLAGYLAHGLDLRDAIQQAQRFTWESLSHGTRIGFGQHVPNRSAWSKQGF
;
A
#
# COMPACT_ATOMS: atom_id res chain seq x y z
N LEU A 1 11.68 11.53 13.11
CA LEU A 1 10.71 12.61 13.42
C LEU A 1 11.43 13.91 13.78
N GLU A 2 12.64 13.85 14.33
CA GLU A 2 13.46 15.02 14.67
C GLU A 2 13.97 15.83 13.45
N THR A 3 13.87 15.29 12.24
CA THR A 3 14.37 15.90 10.98
C THR A 3 13.28 16.55 10.11
N GLY A 4 12.07 16.78 10.65
CA GLY A 4 11.04 17.64 10.02
C GLY A 4 9.89 16.93 9.31
N CYS A 5 9.96 15.62 9.08
CA CYS A 5 8.81 14.88 8.51
C CYS A 5 7.74 14.66 9.59
N GLN A 6 6.55 15.24 9.40
CA GLN A 6 5.46 15.18 10.38
C GLN A 6 4.83 13.79 10.48
N HIS A 7 4.74 13.07 9.36
CA HIS A 7 4.03 11.79 9.30
C HIS A 7 4.88 10.75 8.57
N ILE A 8 4.93 9.52 9.09
CA ILE A 8 5.76 8.45 8.51
C ILE A 8 4.93 7.17 8.42
N LEU A 9 4.83 6.59 7.23
CA LEU A 9 4.29 5.26 7.00
C LEU A 9 5.44 4.29 6.66
N VAL A 10 5.76 3.38 7.58
CA VAL A 10 6.79 2.35 7.41
C VAL A 10 6.13 1.06 6.93
N THR A 11 6.57 0.52 5.79
CA THR A 11 6.00 -0.70 5.22
C THR A 11 6.64 -1.96 5.76
N GLY A 12 5.85 -2.99 6.10
CA GLY A 12 6.32 -4.29 6.58
C GLY A 12 6.57 -5.36 5.51
N ALA A 13 6.64 -4.96 4.23
CA ALA A 13 6.56 -5.89 3.08
C ALA A 13 7.65 -6.99 3.08
N HIS A 14 8.80 -6.77 3.71
CA HIS A 14 9.95 -7.68 3.70
C HIS A 14 10.03 -8.66 4.88
N ALA A 15 9.14 -8.57 5.87
CA ALA A 15 9.12 -9.52 6.98
C ALA A 15 8.60 -10.91 6.54
N ALA A 16 9.18 -12.01 7.03
CA ALA A 16 8.70 -13.36 6.75
C ALA A 16 7.54 -13.77 7.68
N THR A 17 6.43 -13.05 7.59
CA THR A 17 5.24 -13.21 8.43
C THR A 17 4.00 -13.47 7.57
N PRO A 18 2.97 -14.17 8.10
CA PRO A 18 1.72 -14.42 7.36
C PRO A 18 0.99 -13.15 6.96
N ASP A 19 1.18 -12.07 7.73
CA ASP A 19 0.63 -10.75 7.44
C ASP A 19 1.73 -9.75 7.10
N VAL A 20 1.38 -8.75 6.30
CA VAL A 20 2.16 -7.51 6.12
C VAL A 20 1.62 -6.49 7.11
N VAL A 21 2.46 -6.02 8.03
CA VAL A 21 2.09 -4.97 9.00
C VAL A 21 2.80 -3.67 8.66
N ASN A 22 2.02 -2.67 8.24
CA ASN A 22 2.51 -1.32 8.00
C ASN A 22 2.27 -0.46 9.25
N LYS A 23 3.25 0.37 9.60
CA LYS A 23 3.28 1.17 10.82
C LYS A 23 3.22 2.64 10.48
N PHE A 24 2.17 3.33 10.91
CA PHE A 24 2.01 4.75 10.73
C PHE A 24 2.33 5.51 12.03
N PHE A 25 3.25 6.45 11.95
CA PHE A 25 3.66 7.30 13.05
C PHE A 25 3.18 8.72 12.80
N SER A 26 2.46 9.27 13.77
CA SER A 26 1.98 10.64 13.80
C SER A 26 2.32 11.28 15.14
N PRO A 27 2.75 12.56 15.20
CA PRO A 27 3.25 13.18 16.43
C PRO A 27 2.15 13.32 17.48
N HIS A 28 0.90 13.51 17.04
CA HIS A 28 -0.26 13.74 17.92
C HIS A 28 -1.14 12.51 18.11
N GLN A 29 -1.07 11.52 17.21
CA GLN A 29 -1.92 10.33 17.24
C GLN A 29 -1.16 9.05 17.60
N GLY A 30 0.17 9.12 17.76
CA GLY A 30 1.01 7.99 18.09
C GLY A 30 1.15 6.99 16.94
N LEU A 31 1.28 5.71 17.29
CA LEU A 31 1.44 4.59 16.35
C LEU A 31 0.08 4.00 15.96
N SER A 32 -0.19 3.89 14.65
CA SER A 32 -1.27 3.08 14.09
C SER A 32 -0.70 1.90 13.30
N LEU A 33 -1.36 0.75 13.37
CA LEU A 33 -1.00 -0.45 12.63
C LEU A 33 -2.04 -0.74 11.55
N PHE A 34 -1.55 -1.13 10.38
CA PHE A 34 -2.37 -1.59 9.25
C PHE A 34 -1.92 -2.98 8.86
N THR A 35 -2.80 -3.95 8.99
CA THR A 35 -2.50 -5.37 8.75
C THR A 35 -3.19 -5.84 7.48
N TRP A 36 -2.43 -6.48 6.60
CA TRP A 36 -2.91 -7.02 5.33
C TRP A 36 -2.48 -8.47 5.17
N PRO A 37 -3.33 -9.37 4.65
CA PRO A 37 -2.93 -10.74 4.32
C PRO A 37 -1.77 -10.72 3.33
N ARG A 38 -0.71 -11.51 3.61
CA ARG A 38 0.39 -11.66 2.65
C ARG A 38 -0.10 -12.44 1.44
N LEU A 39 0.10 -11.87 0.27
CA LEU A 39 -0.13 -12.57 -0.99
C LEU A 39 1.03 -13.54 -1.26
N GLU A 40 0.70 -14.67 -1.88
CA GLU A 40 1.62 -15.80 -2.08
C GLU A 40 2.88 -15.44 -2.91
N HIS A 41 2.73 -14.54 -3.88
CA HIS A 41 3.78 -14.26 -4.85
C HIS A 41 4.73 -13.13 -4.43
N SER A 42 5.87 -13.05 -5.13
CA SER A 42 6.77 -11.90 -5.07
C SER A 42 6.39 -10.87 -6.12
N TYR A 43 6.34 -9.60 -5.72
CA TYR A 43 5.83 -8.52 -6.56
C TYR A 43 6.85 -7.42 -6.78
N HIS A 44 6.93 -6.93 -8.02
CA HIS A 44 7.67 -5.74 -8.37
C HIS A 44 6.74 -4.52 -8.37
N GLY A 45 7.12 -3.45 -7.66
CA GLY A 45 6.38 -2.18 -7.70
C GLY A 45 5.23 -2.06 -6.69
N SER A 46 5.17 -2.89 -5.65
CA SER A 46 4.23 -2.73 -4.53
C SER A 46 4.40 -1.38 -3.84
N GLY A 47 5.63 -1.00 -3.50
CA GLY A 47 5.94 0.29 -2.87
C GLY A 47 5.62 1.50 -3.74
N CYS A 48 6.00 1.47 -5.02
CA CYS A 48 5.65 2.56 -5.96
C CYS A 48 4.14 2.70 -6.13
N THR A 49 3.40 1.59 -6.15
CA THR A 49 1.94 1.59 -6.25
C THR A 49 1.32 2.22 -5.02
N LEU A 50 1.78 1.85 -3.81
CA LEU A 50 1.31 2.43 -2.55
C LEU A 50 1.60 3.92 -2.45
N ALA A 51 2.83 4.34 -2.76
CA ALA A 51 3.22 5.75 -2.68
C ALA A 51 2.42 6.60 -3.68
N SER A 52 2.25 6.12 -4.92
CA SER A 52 1.53 6.85 -5.96
C SER A 52 0.03 6.95 -5.67
N SER A 53 -0.61 5.86 -5.20
CA SER A 53 -2.02 5.89 -4.84
C SER A 53 -2.28 6.77 -3.61
N LEU A 54 -1.39 6.73 -2.61
CA LEU A 54 -1.47 7.63 -1.45
C LEU A 54 -1.40 9.10 -1.87
N ALA A 55 -0.43 9.46 -2.72
CA ALA A 55 -0.35 10.82 -3.25
C ALA A 55 -1.62 11.21 -4.02
N GLY A 56 -2.18 10.29 -4.82
CA GLY A 56 -3.43 10.51 -5.54
C GLY A 56 -4.62 10.75 -4.62
N TYR A 57 -4.82 9.92 -3.59
CA TYR A 57 -5.91 10.09 -2.63
C TYR A 57 -5.79 11.39 -1.83
N LEU A 58 -4.58 11.78 -1.44
CA LEU A 58 -4.34 13.08 -0.81
C LEU A 58 -4.67 14.24 -1.76
N ALA A 59 -4.31 14.14 -3.04
CA ALA A 59 -4.66 15.14 -4.04
C ALA A 59 -6.17 15.24 -4.29
N HIS A 60 -6.92 14.15 -4.07
CA HIS A 60 -8.38 14.12 -4.09
C HIS A 60 -9.03 14.65 -2.80
N GLY A 61 -8.25 15.11 -1.82
CA GLY A 61 -8.75 15.77 -0.62
C GLY A 61 -9.19 14.82 0.49
N LEU A 62 -8.82 13.53 0.42
CA LEU A 62 -9.02 12.62 1.55
C LEU A 62 -8.15 13.06 2.72
N ASP A 63 -8.65 12.86 3.95
CA ASP A 63 -7.79 13.00 5.11
C ASP A 63 -6.67 11.95 5.08
N LEU A 64 -5.58 12.24 5.80
CA LEU A 64 -4.38 11.43 5.74
C LEU A 64 -4.62 9.96 6.12
N ARG A 65 -5.48 9.69 7.10
CA ARG A 65 -5.69 8.32 7.59
C ARG A 65 -6.51 7.52 6.60
N ASP A 66 -7.56 8.13 6.05
CA ASP A 66 -8.37 7.51 5.01
C ASP A 66 -7.55 7.33 3.74
N ALA A 67 -6.74 8.30 3.34
CA ALA A 67 -5.83 8.17 2.20
C ALA A 67 -4.84 7.00 2.38
N ILE A 68 -4.26 6.83 3.59
CA ILE A 68 -3.39 5.69 3.91
C ILE A 68 -4.15 4.36 3.82
N GLN A 69 -5.36 4.29 4.36
CA GLN A 69 -6.18 3.08 4.31
C GLN A 69 -6.55 2.71 2.86
N GLN A 70 -7.03 3.67 2.09
CA GLN A 70 -7.44 3.46 0.69
C GLN A 70 -6.25 3.13 -0.22
N ALA A 71 -5.12 3.80 -0.05
CA ALA A 71 -3.90 3.52 -0.81
C ALA A 71 -3.38 2.10 -0.59
N GLN A 72 -3.42 1.62 0.66
CA GLN A 72 -3.05 0.25 0.98
C GLN A 72 -4.04 -0.77 0.42
N ARG A 73 -5.34 -0.49 0.51
CA ARG A 73 -6.38 -1.34 -0.10
C ARG A 73 -6.17 -1.46 -1.60
N PHE A 74 -6.07 -0.33 -2.29
CA PHE A 74 -5.82 -0.26 -3.73
C PHE A 74 -4.55 -1.04 -4.12
N THR A 75 -3.49 -0.92 -3.32
CA THR A 75 -2.24 -1.65 -3.55
C THR A 75 -2.45 -3.15 -3.40
N TRP A 76 -3.09 -3.58 -2.32
CA TRP A 76 -3.36 -5.00 -2.08
C TRP A 76 -4.22 -5.61 -3.20
N GLU A 77 -5.28 -4.93 -3.62
CA GLU A 77 -6.14 -5.37 -4.73
C GLU A 77 -5.37 -5.38 -6.06
N SER A 78 -4.55 -4.35 -6.33
CA SER A 78 -3.72 -4.33 -7.55
C SER A 78 -2.71 -5.48 -7.58
N LEU A 79 -2.18 -5.88 -6.43
CA LEU A 79 -1.25 -7.00 -6.31
C LEU A 79 -1.99 -8.35 -6.41
N SER A 80 -3.15 -8.50 -5.78
CA SER A 80 -3.92 -9.76 -5.83
C SER A 80 -4.40 -10.09 -7.25
N HIS A 81 -4.64 -9.07 -8.07
CA HIS A 81 -4.92 -9.18 -9.49
C HIS A 81 -3.68 -9.04 -10.39
N GLY A 82 -2.48 -9.06 -9.79
CA GLY A 82 -1.21 -8.91 -10.48
C GLY A 82 -0.87 -10.11 -11.36
N THR A 83 -0.11 -9.87 -12.42
CA THR A 83 0.25 -10.90 -13.41
C THR A 83 1.75 -11.09 -13.50
N ARG A 84 2.18 -12.30 -13.82
CA ARG A 84 3.59 -12.60 -14.10
C ARG A 84 3.85 -12.48 -15.58
N ILE A 85 4.75 -11.58 -15.96
CA ILE A 85 5.21 -11.43 -17.34
C ILE A 85 6.52 -12.22 -17.48
N GLY A 86 6.49 -13.28 -18.28
CA GLY A 86 7.63 -14.18 -18.45
C GLY A 86 8.05 -14.83 -17.13
N PHE A 87 9.36 -14.80 -16.83
CA PHE A 87 9.94 -15.45 -15.66
C PHE A 87 10.21 -14.52 -14.47
N GLY A 88 9.83 -13.23 -14.56
CA GLY A 88 10.07 -12.23 -13.53
C GLY A 88 9.13 -12.31 -12.32
N GLN A 89 9.14 -11.26 -11.49
CA GLN A 89 8.18 -11.04 -10.40
C GLN A 89 6.79 -10.68 -10.95
N HIS A 90 5.75 -10.83 -10.13
CA HIS A 90 4.40 -10.37 -10.49
C HIS A 90 4.35 -8.84 -10.52
N VAL A 91 3.63 -8.28 -11.49
CA VAL A 91 3.44 -6.83 -11.65
C VAL A 91 1.99 -6.48 -11.28
N PRO A 92 1.75 -5.41 -10.48
CA PRO A 92 0.41 -5.00 -10.07
C PRO A 92 -0.49 -4.64 -11.26
N ASN A 93 -1.73 -5.13 -11.25
CA ASN A 93 -2.77 -4.69 -12.15
C ASN A 93 -3.50 -3.47 -11.57
N ARG A 94 -3.01 -2.27 -11.91
CA ARG A 94 -3.53 -0.98 -11.40
C ARG A 94 -4.87 -0.56 -12.01
N SER A 95 -5.42 -1.38 -12.90
CA SER A 95 -6.74 -1.20 -13.52
C SER A 95 -7.72 -2.29 -13.09
N ALA A 96 -7.39 -3.11 -12.08
CA ALA A 96 -8.25 -4.19 -11.62
C ALA A 96 -9.65 -3.70 -11.20
N TRP A 97 -9.72 -2.51 -10.60
CA TRP A 97 -10.97 -1.84 -10.22
C TRP A 97 -11.91 -1.57 -11.40
N SER A 98 -11.40 -1.36 -12.61
CA SER A 98 -12.23 -1.04 -13.78
C SER A 98 -12.93 -2.29 -14.36
N LYS A 99 -12.52 -3.49 -13.95
CA LYS A 99 -13.12 -4.76 -14.38
C LYS A 99 -14.24 -5.24 -13.45
N GLN A 100 -14.46 -4.56 -12.32
CA GLN A 100 -15.53 -4.85 -11.35
C GLN A 100 -16.78 -4.00 -11.60
N GLY A 101 -17.06 -3.63 -12.86
CA GLY A 101 -18.14 -2.71 -13.23
C GLY A 101 -19.55 -3.22 -12.89
N PHE A 102 -20.39 -2.25 -12.46
CA PHE A 102 -21.86 -2.17 -12.31
C PHE A 102 -22.72 -3.40 -12.63
#